data_AF-M3YCA6-F1
#
_entry.id   AF-M3YCA6-F1
#
_cell.length_a   1.000
_cell.length_b   1.000
_cell.length_c   1.000
_cell.angle_alpha   90.00
_cell.angle_beta   90.00
_cell.angle_gamma   90.00
#
_symmetry.space_group_name_H-M   'P 1'
#
loop_
_entity.id
_entity.type
_entity.pdbx_description
1 polymer ?
#
loop_
_entity_poly.entity_id
_entity_poly.type
_entity_poly.pdbx_seq_one_letter_code
_entity_poly.pdbx_strand_id
1 'polypeptide(L)'
;MDRPTLPKSTKDKTHASLIFLLVYSFLPFGDHSPHVPKQLTWQIWSQTGEVVWSITGLHAPNNWWPNLTPDFCQLAAGLETWDIPDKSPHELNVSNSACPTMRDFGCACANARCELAHHDFYVCPKDGRSRAQAYKCGGYLEYFCAAWGCETTGDAYWNPTSSWDLITVKRGFKKTWQRGNRNTAFTSVCPSSDTGGPMSAGLSLPLNITFTSSGKRFLDWTSGRTWGLRWFLSDEKH
;
A
#
# COMPACT_ATOMS: atom_id res chain seq x y z
N MET A 1 31.64 -11.37 -27.34
CA MET A 1 31.70 -10.80 -25.98
C MET A 1 30.28 -10.75 -25.48
N ASP A 2 29.85 -11.81 -24.80
CA ASP A 2 28.49 -11.92 -24.27
C ASP A 2 28.33 -11.06 -23.03
N ARG A 3 27.24 -10.30 -23.00
CA ARG A 3 26.85 -9.40 -21.92
C ARG A 3 26.59 -10.24 -20.66
N PRO A 4 27.17 -9.93 -19.49
CA PRO A 4 26.90 -10.70 -18.29
C PRO A 4 25.42 -10.58 -17.91
N THR A 5 24.71 -11.70 -17.92
CA THR A 5 23.37 -11.82 -17.38
C THR A 5 23.42 -11.51 -15.89
N LEU A 6 22.79 -10.42 -15.45
CA LEU A 6 22.66 -10.07 -14.04
C LEU A 6 22.05 -11.26 -13.29
N PRO A 7 22.64 -11.72 -12.16
CA PRO A 7 22.06 -12.82 -11.40
C PRO A 7 20.69 -12.41 -10.87
N LYS A 8 19.68 -13.28 -11.07
CA LYS A 8 18.35 -13.11 -10.48
C LYS A 8 18.52 -13.07 -8.96
N SER A 9 18.25 -11.91 -8.35
CA SER A 9 18.24 -11.76 -6.90
C SER A 9 17.28 -12.80 -6.30
N THR A 10 17.79 -13.67 -5.45
CA THR A 10 17.00 -14.51 -4.56
C THR A 10 16.11 -13.61 -3.69
N LYS A 11 14.89 -14.09 -3.46
CA LYS A 11 13.80 -13.39 -2.76
C LYS A 11 13.89 -13.55 -1.24
N ASP A 12 15.04 -13.97 -0.73
CA ASP A 12 15.30 -14.14 0.70
C ASP A 12 15.83 -12.86 1.36
N LYS A 13 15.65 -11.71 0.70
CA LYS A 13 16.00 -10.41 1.27
C LYS A 13 14.81 -9.92 2.08
N THR A 14 15.01 -9.78 3.37
CA THR A 14 14.07 -9.38 4.43
C THR A 14 12.82 -8.63 3.90
N HIS A 15 11.78 -9.38 3.52
CA HIS A 15 10.58 -8.81 2.90
C HIS A 15 9.50 -8.54 3.94
N ALA A 16 9.36 -7.28 4.34
CA ALA A 16 8.21 -6.87 5.12
C ALA A 16 7.01 -6.63 4.18
N SER A 17 5.87 -7.25 4.49
CA SER A 17 4.72 -7.39 3.60
C SER A 17 3.39 -7.30 4.37
N LEU A 18 2.28 -6.99 3.70
CA LEU A 18 0.93 -7.06 4.26
C LEU A 18 -0.14 -7.36 3.22
N ILE A 19 -1.35 -7.72 3.67
CA ILE A 19 -2.54 -7.93 2.84
C ILE A 19 -3.58 -6.86 3.13
N PHE A 20 -4.25 -6.36 2.10
CA PHE A 20 -5.41 -5.48 2.26
C PHE A 20 -6.58 -5.93 1.38
N LEU A 21 -7.80 -5.67 1.85
CA LEU A 21 -9.05 -5.98 1.15
C LEU A 21 -9.81 -4.68 0.85
N LEU A 22 -10.14 -4.45 -0.42
CA LEU A 22 -10.97 -3.34 -0.87
C LEU A 22 -12.41 -3.82 -1.03
N VAL A 23 -13.34 -3.21 -0.28
CA VAL A 23 -14.77 -3.57 -0.26
C VAL A 23 -15.61 -2.36 -0.64
N TYR A 24 -16.64 -2.61 -1.43
CA TYR A 24 -17.67 -1.63 -1.78
C TYR A 24 -19.00 -2.04 -1.15
N SER A 25 -19.68 -1.10 -0.48
CA SER A 25 -21.00 -1.32 0.12
C SER A 25 -21.96 -0.20 -0.21
N PHE A 26 -23.27 -0.49 -0.19
CA PHE A 26 -24.33 0.50 -0.38
C PHE A 26 -25.54 0.18 0.50
N LEU A 27 -26.22 1.23 0.97
CA LEU A 27 -27.50 1.08 1.69
C LEU A 27 -28.67 1.29 0.70
N PRO A 28 -29.63 0.34 0.61
CA PRO A 28 -30.78 0.49 -0.27
C PRO A 28 -31.79 1.44 0.37
N PHE A 29 -31.96 2.63 -0.22
CA PHE A 29 -33.12 3.48 0.04
C PHE A 29 -34.21 3.11 -0.96
N GLY A 30 -35.24 2.39 -0.51
CA GLY A 30 -36.63 2.37 -1.00
C GLY A 30 -36.96 2.11 -2.48
N ASP A 31 -36.01 2.18 -3.41
CA ASP A 31 -36.27 2.23 -4.84
C ASP A 31 -35.18 1.49 -5.64
N HIS A 32 -35.62 0.66 -6.60
CA HIS A 32 -34.78 -0.30 -7.32
C HIS A 32 -34.15 0.27 -8.60
N SER A 33 -34.42 1.55 -8.92
CA SER A 33 -33.86 2.17 -10.13
C SER A 33 -32.33 2.25 -10.08
N PRO A 34 -31.63 1.81 -11.15
CA PRO A 34 -30.17 1.79 -11.21
C PRO A 34 -29.56 3.20 -11.31
N HIS A 35 -30.38 4.23 -11.54
CA HIS A 35 -29.94 5.61 -11.68
C HIS A 35 -30.12 6.45 -10.41
N VAL A 36 -30.75 5.88 -9.38
CA VAL A 36 -30.98 6.59 -8.12
C VAL A 36 -29.67 6.67 -7.34
N PRO A 37 -29.25 7.88 -6.91
CA PRO A 37 -28.11 8.01 -6.02
C PRO A 37 -28.33 7.23 -4.73
N LYS A 38 -27.36 6.39 -4.37
CA LYS A 38 -27.34 5.63 -3.12
C LYS A 38 -26.16 6.11 -2.28
N GLN A 39 -26.26 5.92 -0.97
CA GLN A 39 -25.11 6.13 -0.11
C GLN A 39 -24.14 4.97 -0.36
N LEU A 40 -23.04 5.29 -1.03
CA LEU A 40 -21.99 4.35 -1.40
C LEU A 40 -20.84 4.54 -0.43
N THR A 41 -20.22 3.44 0.00
CA THR A 41 -19.02 3.46 0.83
C THR A 41 -17.95 2.57 0.24
N TRP A 42 -16.75 3.14 0.05
CA TRP A 42 -15.54 2.38 -0.23
C TRP A 42 -14.77 2.19 1.06
N GLN A 43 -14.35 0.95 1.35
CA GLN A 43 -13.64 0.58 2.57
C GLN A 43 -12.38 -0.20 2.23
N ILE A 44 -11.30 0.09 2.95
CA ILE A 44 -10.06 -0.67 2.91
C ILE A 44 -9.89 -1.34 4.25
N TRP A 45 -9.69 -2.64 4.23
CA TRP A 45 -9.52 -3.47 5.41
C TRP A 45 -8.07 -3.93 5.54
N SER A 46 -7.54 -3.93 6.76
CA SER A 46 -6.24 -4.50 7.10
C SER A 46 -6.29 -6.03 7.10
N GLN A 47 -5.10 -6.64 7.20
CA GLN A 47 -4.97 -8.08 7.44
C GLN A 47 -5.52 -8.53 8.81
N THR A 48 -5.62 -7.62 9.79
CA THR A 48 -6.24 -7.89 11.10
C THR A 48 -7.77 -7.97 11.05
N GLY A 49 -8.38 -7.62 9.91
CA GLY A 49 -9.83 -7.65 9.74
C GLY A 49 -10.54 -6.37 10.21
N GLU A 50 -9.82 -5.25 10.28
CA GLU A 50 -10.37 -3.94 10.66
C GLU A 50 -10.44 -3.01 9.44
N VAL A 51 -11.44 -2.12 9.39
CA VAL A 51 -11.54 -1.09 8.34
C VAL A 51 -10.56 0.04 8.64
N VAL A 52 -9.46 0.15 7.91
CA VAL A 52 -8.44 1.17 8.17
C VAL A 52 -8.78 2.53 7.57
N TRP A 53 -9.57 2.54 6.50
CA TRP A 53 -9.89 3.75 5.76
C TRP A 53 -11.22 3.56 5.04
N SER A 54 -12.02 4.62 4.98
CA SER A 54 -13.27 4.62 4.22
C SER A 54 -13.64 5.99 3.69
N ILE A 55 -14.36 6.02 2.58
CA ILE A 55 -15.03 7.22 2.06
C ILE A 55 -16.47 6.89 1.71
N THR A 56 -17.38 7.80 2.05
CA THR A 56 -18.81 7.68 1.76
C THR A 56 -19.28 8.86 0.92
N GLY A 57 -20.13 8.59 -0.07
CA GLY A 57 -20.66 9.60 -0.99
C GLY A 57 -22.02 9.19 -1.57
N LEU A 58 -22.81 10.18 -1.98
CA LEU A 58 -24.12 9.96 -2.59
C LEU A 58 -23.98 9.92 -4.12
N HIS A 59 -24.01 8.72 -4.71
CA HIS A 59 -23.82 8.55 -6.15
C HIS A 59 -24.62 7.36 -6.69
N ALA A 60 -24.88 7.35 -7.99
CA ALA A 60 -25.44 6.17 -8.64
C ALA A 60 -24.44 4.99 -8.58
N PRO A 61 -24.90 3.75 -8.39
CA PRO A 61 -24.04 2.57 -8.42
C PRO A 61 -23.17 2.52 -9.69
N ASN A 62 -21.93 2.04 -9.56
CA ASN A 62 -20.94 1.91 -10.65
C ASN A 62 -20.50 3.24 -11.32
N ASN A 63 -20.83 4.41 -10.75
CA ASN A 63 -20.46 5.71 -11.31
C ASN A 63 -19.56 6.55 -10.38
N TRP A 64 -19.05 5.95 -9.29
CA TRP A 64 -18.22 6.64 -8.31
C TRP A 64 -16.98 5.84 -7.96
N TRP A 65 -15.84 6.38 -8.41
CA TRP A 65 -14.53 5.74 -8.33
C TRP A 65 -13.51 6.72 -7.73
N PRO A 66 -13.65 7.08 -6.44
CA PRO A 66 -12.78 8.05 -5.80
C PRO A 66 -11.34 7.51 -5.71
N ASN A 67 -10.37 8.42 -5.59
CA ASN A 67 -9.04 8.03 -5.15
C ASN A 67 -9.09 7.63 -3.68
N LEU A 68 -8.46 6.53 -3.32
CA LEU A 68 -8.42 6.03 -1.94
C LEU A 68 -7.02 6.26 -1.38
N THR A 69 -6.95 6.82 -0.17
CA THR A 69 -5.68 7.26 0.42
C THR A 69 -5.46 6.71 1.83
N PRO A 70 -5.44 5.38 2.01
CA PRO A 70 -5.07 4.80 3.30
C PRO A 70 -3.59 5.09 3.60
N ASP A 71 -3.22 5.12 4.87
CA ASP A 71 -1.81 5.10 5.26
C ASP A 71 -1.29 3.66 5.35
N PHE A 72 -0.06 3.44 4.89
CA PHE A 72 0.59 2.13 5.00
C PHE A 72 0.69 1.63 6.46
N CYS A 73 0.98 2.52 7.42
CA CYS A 73 1.09 2.12 8.81
C CYS A 73 -0.25 1.76 9.45
N GLN A 74 -1.38 2.27 8.92
CA GLN A 74 -2.70 1.79 9.34
C GLN A 74 -2.96 0.36 8.85
N LEU A 75 -2.56 0.05 7.61
CA LEU A 75 -2.65 -1.31 7.09
C LEU A 75 -1.75 -2.30 7.85
N ALA A 76 -0.61 -1.80 8.34
CA ALA A 76 0.40 -2.59 9.04
C ALA A 76 0.14 -2.75 10.55
N ALA A 77 -0.77 -1.96 11.11
CA ALA A 77 -1.10 -1.99 12.53
C ALA A 77 -1.57 -3.40 12.95
N GLY A 78 -1.06 -3.87 14.08
CA GLY A 78 -1.36 -5.22 14.58
C GLY A 78 -0.54 -6.34 13.93
N LEU A 79 0.38 -6.02 13.02
CA LEU A 79 1.31 -6.99 12.42
C LEU A 79 2.68 -6.93 13.08
N GLU A 80 3.24 -8.11 13.39
CA GLU A 80 4.58 -8.25 13.99
C GLU A 80 5.71 -7.72 13.11
N THR A 81 5.53 -7.77 11.80
CA THR A 81 6.56 -7.43 10.80
C THR A 81 6.85 -5.94 10.68
N TRP A 82 6.03 -5.08 11.30
CA TRP A 82 6.07 -3.64 11.10
C TRP A 82 6.17 -2.85 12.40
N ASP A 83 6.80 -3.43 13.43
CA ASP A 83 7.14 -2.80 14.72
C ASP A 83 6.01 -2.09 15.51
N ILE A 84 4.75 -2.31 15.11
CA ILE A 84 3.53 -1.87 15.81
C ILE A 84 2.53 -3.03 16.03
N PRO A 85 2.97 -4.20 16.59
CA PRO A 85 2.14 -5.39 16.72
C PRO A 85 0.92 -5.24 17.65
N ASP A 86 0.97 -4.26 18.55
CA ASP A 86 -0.02 -4.02 19.60
C ASP A 86 -0.92 -2.80 19.31
N LYS A 87 -0.81 -2.21 18.11
CA LYS A 87 -1.52 -0.99 17.75
C LYS A 87 -2.77 -1.27 16.93
N SER A 88 -3.84 -0.53 17.21
CA SER A 88 -5.02 -0.48 16.35
C SER A 88 -4.80 0.48 15.17
N PRO A 89 -5.30 0.17 13.96
CA PRO A 89 -5.29 1.09 12.83
C PRO A 89 -5.96 2.45 13.08
N HIS A 90 -6.91 2.52 14.03
CA HIS A 90 -7.68 3.73 14.36
C HIS A 90 -7.03 4.61 15.43
N GLU A 91 -6.14 4.02 16.24
CA GLU A 91 -5.50 4.68 17.38
C GLU A 91 -3.98 4.55 17.27
N LEU A 92 -3.44 4.87 16.09
CA LEU A 92 -1.99 4.93 15.86
C LEU A 92 -1.36 6.10 16.61
N ASN A 93 -1.23 5.96 17.93
CA ASN A 93 -0.43 6.80 18.80
C ASN A 93 1.04 6.39 18.72
N VAL A 94 1.59 6.41 17.51
CA VAL A 94 2.99 6.09 17.24
C VAL A 94 3.87 7.29 17.54
N SER A 95 5.12 7.05 17.95
CA SER A 95 6.00 8.15 18.34
C SER A 95 6.28 9.07 17.15
N ASN A 96 6.21 10.36 17.41
CA ASN A 96 6.71 11.42 16.53
C ASN A 96 8.18 11.74 16.79
N SER A 97 8.77 11.13 17.83
CA SER A 97 10.20 11.23 18.09
C SER A 97 10.98 10.25 17.22
N ALA A 98 12.29 10.48 17.11
CA ALA A 98 13.22 9.48 16.63
C ALA A 98 13.17 8.23 17.54
N CYS A 99 13.38 7.06 16.94
CA CYS A 99 13.57 5.83 17.69
C CYS A 99 14.83 5.93 18.57
N PRO A 100 14.80 5.38 19.81
CA PRO A 100 15.96 5.36 20.70
C PRO A 100 17.12 4.48 20.19
N THR A 101 16.83 3.54 19.28
CA THR A 101 17.80 2.75 18.53
C THR A 101 17.61 3.00 17.03
N MET A 102 18.68 2.93 16.23
CA MET A 102 18.53 2.85 14.77
C MET A 102 17.75 1.58 14.44
N ARG A 103 16.44 1.73 14.18
CA ARG A 103 15.66 0.75 13.44
C ARG A 103 15.75 1.14 11.98
N ASP A 104 16.07 0.17 11.13
CA ASP A 104 16.36 0.46 9.71
C ASP A 104 15.10 0.89 8.94
N PHE A 105 13.91 0.39 9.30
CA PHE A 105 12.64 0.72 8.64
C PHE A 105 11.45 0.23 9.47
N GLY A 106 10.28 0.90 9.38
CA GLY A 106 9.09 0.50 10.15
C GLY A 106 8.03 1.60 10.29
N CYS A 107 7.12 1.43 11.25
CA CYS A 107 6.00 2.32 11.54
C CYS A 107 6.01 2.94 12.96
N ALA A 108 6.83 2.44 13.89
CA ALA A 108 6.79 2.80 15.30
C ALA A 108 7.24 4.24 15.61
N CYS A 109 8.12 4.81 14.78
CA CYS A 109 8.74 6.12 15.03
C CYS A 109 9.02 6.88 13.72
N ALA A 110 9.28 8.18 13.84
CA ALA A 110 9.39 9.07 12.67
C ALA A 110 10.53 8.68 11.71
N ASN A 111 11.74 8.40 12.22
CA ASN A 111 12.87 8.03 11.36
C ASN A 111 12.69 6.66 10.68
N ALA A 112 12.08 5.67 11.35
CA ALA A 112 11.80 4.37 10.73
C ALA A 112 10.78 4.48 9.59
N ARG A 113 9.74 5.31 9.75
CA ARG A 113 8.79 5.62 8.67
C ARG A 113 9.48 6.33 7.52
N CYS A 114 10.41 7.22 7.84
CA CYS A 114 11.21 7.93 6.86
C CYS A 114 12.10 7.04 6.02
N GLU A 115 12.87 6.17 6.65
CA GLU A 115 13.70 5.21 5.94
C GLU A 115 12.83 4.33 5.04
N LEU A 116 11.70 3.83 5.56
CA LEU A 116 10.75 3.06 4.76
C LEU A 116 10.24 3.84 3.54
N ALA A 117 9.94 5.14 3.67
CA ALA A 117 9.49 6.00 2.58
C ALA A 117 10.48 6.08 1.39
N HIS A 118 11.78 5.86 1.64
CA HIS A 118 12.81 5.83 0.60
C HIS A 118 12.80 4.54 -0.23
N HIS A 119 12.28 3.44 0.31
CA HIS A 119 12.29 2.14 -0.36
C HIS A 119 11.20 2.01 -1.42
N ASP A 120 11.50 1.31 -2.50
CA ASP A 120 10.51 0.95 -3.52
C ASP A 120 9.48 -0.04 -2.96
N PHE A 121 8.27 -0.11 -3.53
CA PHE A 121 7.30 -1.16 -3.17
C PHE A 121 6.52 -1.65 -4.38
N TYR A 122 6.00 -2.86 -4.29
CA TYR A 122 5.20 -3.49 -5.34
C TYR A 122 3.99 -4.24 -4.76
N VAL A 123 2.95 -4.40 -5.59
CA VAL A 123 1.65 -4.92 -5.17
C VAL A 123 1.22 -6.05 -6.11
N CYS A 124 0.69 -7.12 -5.52
CA CYS A 124 0.26 -8.33 -6.21
C CYS A 124 -1.21 -8.66 -5.92
N PRO A 125 -2.05 -8.87 -6.95
CA PRO A 125 -3.45 -9.23 -6.76
C PRO A 125 -3.57 -10.71 -6.37
N LYS A 126 -4.54 -11.03 -5.53
CA LYS A 126 -5.00 -12.41 -5.34
C LYS A 126 -5.74 -12.91 -6.60
N ASP A 127 -6.66 -12.08 -7.10
CA ASP A 127 -7.64 -12.44 -8.13
C ASP A 127 -7.17 -12.11 -9.55
N GLY A 128 -7.96 -12.51 -10.56
CA GLY A 128 -7.74 -12.19 -11.98
C GLY A 128 -6.57 -12.92 -12.65
N ARG A 129 -5.95 -13.87 -11.95
CA ARG A 129 -4.84 -14.69 -12.45
C ARG A 129 -5.31 -15.99 -13.09
N SER A 130 -4.58 -16.46 -14.10
CA SER A 130 -4.69 -17.85 -14.57
C SER A 130 -4.24 -18.83 -13.48
N ARG A 131 -4.65 -20.10 -13.57
CA ARG A 131 -4.23 -21.15 -12.62
C ARG A 131 -2.71 -21.28 -12.50
N ALA A 132 -2.00 -21.20 -13.63
CA ALA A 132 -0.54 -21.26 -13.66
C ALA A 132 0.10 -20.05 -12.96
N GLN A 133 -0.44 -18.84 -13.16
CA GLN A 133 0.02 -17.65 -12.45
C GLN A 133 -0.28 -17.72 -10.95
N ALA A 134 -1.48 -18.19 -10.57
CA ALA A 134 -1.84 -18.35 -9.16
C ALA A 134 -0.89 -19.33 -8.46
N TYR A 135 -0.57 -20.46 -9.09
CA TYR A 135 0.44 -21.41 -8.58
C TYR A 135 1.82 -20.77 -8.44
N LYS A 136 2.30 -20.08 -9.49
CA LYS A 136 3.60 -19.40 -9.49
C LYS A 136 3.71 -18.30 -8.42
N CYS A 137 2.62 -17.58 -8.19
CA CYS A 137 2.64 -16.37 -7.37
C CYS A 137 2.31 -16.60 -5.89
N GLY A 138 1.99 -17.83 -5.50
CA GLY A 138 1.75 -18.19 -4.10
C GLY A 138 0.46 -17.62 -3.54
N GLY A 139 0.23 -17.92 -2.27
CA GLY A 139 -0.99 -17.60 -1.54
C GLY A 139 -0.78 -16.48 -0.53
N TYR A 140 -1.49 -16.59 0.59
CA TYR A 140 -1.48 -15.61 1.67
C TYR A 140 -0.09 -15.47 2.33
N LEU A 141 0.63 -16.58 2.52
CA LEU A 141 1.98 -16.57 3.13
C LEU A 141 2.98 -15.78 2.28
N GLU A 142 2.83 -15.84 0.96
CA GLU A 142 3.66 -15.09 0.03
C GLU A 142 3.03 -13.76 -0.38
N TYR A 143 1.93 -13.33 0.25
CA TYR A 143 1.26 -12.08 -0.10
C TYR A 143 0.97 -11.98 -1.61
N PHE A 144 0.69 -13.14 -2.24
CA PHE A 144 0.47 -13.28 -3.68
C PHE A 144 1.66 -12.83 -4.56
N CYS A 145 2.83 -12.64 -3.95
CA CYS A 145 4.06 -12.16 -4.55
C CYS A 145 5.18 -13.19 -4.35
N ALA A 146 4.98 -14.48 -4.67
CA ALA A 146 6.04 -15.49 -4.50
C ALA A 146 7.17 -15.36 -5.55
N ALA A 147 6.86 -14.94 -6.78
CA ALA A 147 7.85 -14.79 -7.86
C ALA A 147 7.83 -13.38 -8.49
N TRP A 148 8.88 -13.04 -9.25
CA TRP A 148 8.88 -11.82 -10.07
C TRP A 148 7.92 -11.95 -11.26
N GLY A 149 7.33 -10.82 -11.66
CA GLY A 149 6.23 -10.76 -12.62
C GLY A 149 4.87 -11.18 -12.04
N CYS A 150 4.76 -11.23 -10.71
CA CYS A 150 3.48 -11.40 -10.01
C CYS A 150 2.84 -10.06 -9.66
N GLU A 151 3.69 -9.04 -9.49
CA GLU A 151 3.33 -7.66 -9.27
C GLU A 151 2.66 -7.05 -10.50
N THR A 152 1.64 -6.25 -10.27
CA THR A 152 0.83 -5.58 -11.30
C THR A 152 0.81 -4.07 -11.14
N THR A 153 1.20 -3.58 -9.97
CA THR A 153 1.30 -2.16 -9.65
C THR A 153 2.27 -1.96 -8.48
N GLY A 154 2.41 -0.72 -8.02
CA GLY A 154 3.41 -0.31 -7.03
C GLY A 154 4.19 0.92 -7.48
N ASP A 155 5.03 1.41 -6.59
CA ASP A 155 5.92 2.53 -6.86
C ASP A 155 7.37 2.08 -6.71
N ALA A 156 7.91 1.57 -7.81
CA ALA A 156 9.24 1.00 -7.90
C ALA A 156 9.93 1.42 -9.19
N TYR A 157 11.26 1.40 -9.24
CA TYR A 157 12.04 1.86 -10.40
C TYR A 157 11.71 1.09 -11.69
N TRP A 158 11.28 -0.17 -11.60
CA TRP A 158 10.89 -0.98 -12.75
C TRP A 158 9.43 -0.76 -13.21
N ASN A 159 8.71 0.13 -12.52
CA ASN A 159 7.35 0.58 -12.83
C ASN A 159 6.38 -0.57 -13.19
N PRO A 160 6.04 -1.45 -12.24
CA PRO A 160 5.12 -2.56 -12.49
C PRO A 160 3.74 -2.05 -12.93
N THR A 161 3.20 -2.64 -13.99
CA THR A 161 1.90 -2.29 -14.57
C THR A 161 1.17 -3.55 -15.07
N SER A 162 -0.15 -3.43 -15.25
CA SER A 162 -1.00 -4.50 -15.76
C SER A 162 -2.13 -3.93 -16.62
N SER A 163 -2.54 -4.68 -17.65
CA SER A 163 -3.70 -4.34 -18.48
C SER A 163 -5.03 -4.84 -17.89
N TRP A 164 -4.99 -5.71 -16.88
CA TRP A 164 -6.16 -6.44 -16.40
C TRP A 164 -6.47 -6.21 -14.92
N ASP A 165 -5.50 -5.77 -14.12
CA ASP A 165 -5.73 -5.53 -12.69
C ASP A 165 -6.69 -4.36 -12.46
N LEU A 166 -7.40 -4.38 -11.34
CA LEU A 166 -8.54 -3.49 -11.05
C LEU A 166 -8.10 -2.15 -10.45
N ILE A 167 -6.91 -2.09 -9.86
CA ILE A 167 -6.38 -0.88 -9.23
C ILE A 167 -4.93 -0.62 -9.64
N THR A 168 -4.49 0.62 -9.47
CA THR A 168 -3.08 0.96 -9.34
C THR A 168 -2.82 1.52 -7.96
N VAL A 169 -1.67 1.20 -7.39
CA VAL A 169 -1.22 1.69 -6.08
C VAL A 169 0.09 2.44 -6.27
N LYS A 170 0.13 3.70 -5.85
CA LYS A 170 1.32 4.57 -5.85
C LYS A 170 1.50 5.21 -4.47
N ARG A 171 2.63 5.86 -4.24
CA ARG A 171 2.80 6.73 -3.07
C ARG A 171 1.88 7.95 -3.20
N GLY A 172 1.34 8.40 -2.08
CA GLY A 172 0.65 9.69 -1.94
C GLY A 172 1.62 10.87 -1.75
N PHE A 173 2.93 10.64 -1.89
CA PHE A 173 3.99 11.63 -1.70
C PHE A 173 5.07 11.50 -2.78
N LYS A 174 5.88 12.55 -2.98
CA LYS A 174 6.97 12.56 -3.98
C LYS A 174 8.28 12.06 -3.37
N LYS A 175 8.87 11.03 -3.96
CA LYS A 175 10.24 10.57 -3.67
C LYS A 175 11.23 11.54 -4.32
N THR A 176 11.75 12.51 -3.57
CA THR A 176 12.81 13.40 -4.07
C THR A 176 14.15 12.94 -3.53
N TRP A 177 14.89 12.20 -4.36
CA TRP A 177 16.23 11.74 -4.01
C TRP A 177 17.18 12.93 -4.02
N GLN A 178 17.72 13.31 -2.86
CA GLN A 178 19.02 13.97 -2.79
C GLN A 178 19.87 13.33 -1.69
N ARG A 179 20.62 12.30 -2.07
CA ARG A 179 21.70 11.78 -1.23
C ARG A 179 22.71 12.92 -1.02
N GLY A 180 22.78 13.44 0.20
CA GLY A 180 23.71 14.51 0.58
C GLY A 180 23.10 15.92 0.68
N ASN A 181 21.81 16.12 0.39
CA ASN A 181 21.13 17.38 0.68
C ASN A 181 19.93 17.12 1.59
N ARG A 182 20.02 17.58 2.84
CA ARG A 182 18.93 17.51 3.82
C ARG A 182 17.72 18.37 3.43
N ASN A 183 17.83 19.18 2.36
CA ASN A 183 16.89 20.26 2.05
C ASN A 183 16.26 20.19 0.65
N THR A 184 15.70 19.06 0.21
CA THR A 184 14.73 19.13 -0.91
C THR A 184 13.62 18.09 -0.77
N ALA A 185 12.38 18.58 -0.60
CA ALA A 185 11.09 17.96 -0.94
C ALA A 185 10.76 16.54 -0.41
N PHE A 186 11.39 16.10 0.68
CA PHE A 186 10.90 15.04 1.58
C PHE A 186 10.02 15.59 2.72
N THR A 187 9.68 16.87 2.66
CA THR A 187 9.27 17.70 3.80
C THR A 187 7.92 17.37 4.45
N SER A 188 7.05 16.58 3.80
CA SER A 188 5.78 16.14 4.41
C SER A 188 5.87 14.81 5.16
N VAL A 189 6.90 13.99 4.89
CA VAL A 189 7.11 12.68 5.52
C VAL A 189 8.34 12.72 6.44
N CYS A 190 9.38 13.44 6.04
CA CYS A 190 10.70 13.51 6.70
C CYS A 190 11.28 14.93 6.71
N PRO A 191 10.73 15.86 7.49
CA PRO A 191 11.36 17.16 7.66
C PRO A 191 12.70 17.03 8.41
N SER A 192 13.69 17.83 8.04
CA SER A 192 14.96 17.94 8.75
C SER A 192 14.74 18.37 10.21
N SER A 193 15.57 17.84 11.11
CA SER A 193 15.59 18.14 12.56
C SER A 193 15.64 19.63 12.91
N ASP A 194 16.08 20.48 12.00
CA ASP A 194 16.46 21.87 12.28
C ASP A 194 15.30 22.86 12.15
N THR A 195 14.14 22.43 11.67
CA THR A 195 12.99 23.33 11.41
C THR A 195 11.69 22.83 12.02
N GLY A 196 11.70 22.13 13.16
CA GLY A 196 10.47 21.78 13.92
C GLY A 196 9.30 21.30 13.04
N GLY A 197 9.61 20.61 11.94
CA GLY A 197 8.66 20.32 10.87
C GLY A 197 7.77 19.14 11.22
N PRO A 198 6.74 18.85 10.41
CA PRO A 198 5.72 17.84 10.71
C PRO A 198 6.25 16.40 10.60
N MET A 199 7.24 16.01 11.42
CA MET A 199 7.47 14.61 11.81
C MET A 199 6.32 14.07 12.69
N SER A 200 5.18 14.79 12.74
CA SER A 200 4.22 14.77 13.84
C SER A 200 2.94 13.97 13.57
N ALA A 201 2.82 13.31 12.43
CA ALA A 201 1.67 12.44 12.14
C ALA A 201 2.12 10.97 12.07
N GLY A 202 1.46 10.11 12.85
CA GLY A 202 1.59 8.66 12.72
C GLY A 202 1.15 8.12 11.34
N LEU A 203 0.52 8.98 10.53
CA LEU A 203 0.04 8.73 9.17
C LEU A 203 0.91 9.50 8.16
N SER A 204 2.13 9.02 7.92
CA SER A 204 3.13 9.69 7.07
C SER A 204 3.54 8.86 5.85
N LEU A 205 2.92 7.71 5.63
CA LEU A 205 3.12 6.86 4.46
C LEU A 205 1.80 6.70 3.68
N PRO A 206 1.18 7.80 3.21
CA PRO A 206 -0.07 7.71 2.47
C PRO A 206 0.16 6.97 1.16
N LEU A 207 -0.73 6.03 0.87
CA LEU A 207 -0.86 5.43 -0.44
C LEU A 207 -1.85 6.23 -1.29
N ASN A 208 -1.79 6.06 -2.59
CA ASN A 208 -2.77 6.55 -3.54
C ASN A 208 -3.23 5.39 -4.41
N ILE A 209 -4.44 4.91 -4.14
CA ILE A 209 -5.08 3.80 -4.84
C ILE A 209 -6.12 4.37 -5.79
N THR A 210 -6.00 4.01 -7.07
CA THR A 210 -6.92 4.49 -8.12
C THR A 210 -7.46 3.32 -8.94
N PHE A 211 -8.72 3.40 -9.33
CA PHE A 211 -9.37 2.37 -10.15
C PHE A 211 -8.91 2.43 -11.61
N THR A 212 -8.47 1.29 -12.15
CA THR A 212 -8.17 1.16 -13.58
C THR A 212 -9.43 1.16 -14.42
N SER A 213 -9.30 1.26 -15.75
CA SER A 213 -10.44 1.06 -16.65
C SER A 213 -11.10 -0.31 -16.47
N SER A 214 -10.32 -1.35 -16.14
CA SER A 214 -10.83 -2.70 -15.83
C SER A 214 -11.56 -2.71 -14.49
N GLY A 215 -11.03 -2.04 -13.46
CA GLY A 215 -11.68 -1.88 -12.16
C GLY A 215 -13.03 -1.16 -12.23
N LYS A 216 -13.14 -0.11 -13.04
CA LYS A 216 -14.39 0.65 -13.24
C LYS A 216 -15.48 -0.13 -13.96
N ARG A 217 -15.12 -1.20 -14.70
CA ARG A 217 -16.07 -2.11 -15.36
C ARG A 217 -16.37 -3.35 -14.53
N PHE A 218 -15.66 -3.53 -13.42
CA PHE A 218 -15.84 -4.67 -12.55
C PHE A 218 -17.06 -4.46 -11.66
N LEU A 219 -17.98 -5.45 -11.63
CA LEU A 219 -19.29 -5.28 -11.01
C LEU A 219 -19.38 -5.87 -9.59
N ASP A 220 -18.49 -6.79 -9.24
CA ASP A 220 -18.56 -7.57 -8.00
C ASP A 220 -17.60 -7.04 -6.92
N TRP A 221 -17.63 -5.73 -6.69
CA TRP A 221 -16.83 -5.08 -5.65
C TRP A 221 -17.36 -5.34 -4.23
N THR A 222 -18.62 -5.79 -4.11
CA THR A 222 -19.25 -6.14 -2.83
C THR A 222 -18.64 -7.39 -2.19
N SER A 223 -18.15 -8.34 -2.99
CA SER A 223 -17.43 -9.51 -2.49
C SER A 223 -16.04 -9.19 -1.93
N GLY A 224 -15.57 -7.96 -2.14
CA GLY A 224 -14.24 -7.53 -1.78
C GLY A 224 -13.15 -8.11 -2.69
N ARG A 225 -12.02 -7.41 -2.79
CA ARG A 225 -10.85 -7.84 -3.57
C ARG A 225 -9.57 -7.66 -2.78
N THR A 226 -8.66 -8.61 -2.90
CA THR A 226 -7.48 -8.71 -2.05
C THR A 226 -6.19 -8.50 -2.82
N TRP A 227 -5.28 -7.72 -2.25
CA TRP A 227 -3.92 -7.56 -2.75
C TRP A 227 -2.91 -7.73 -1.61
N GLY A 228 -1.72 -8.19 -1.97
CA GLY A 228 -0.55 -8.14 -1.10
C GLY A 228 0.37 -7.00 -1.51
N LEU A 229 0.87 -6.24 -0.54
CA LEU A 229 1.87 -5.19 -0.74
C LEU A 229 3.18 -5.63 -0.11
N ARG A 230 4.29 -5.44 -0.83
CA ARG A 230 5.64 -5.70 -0.34
C ARG A 230 6.55 -4.50 -0.55
N TRP A 231 7.32 -4.16 0.48
CA TRP A 231 8.42 -3.23 0.33
C TRP A 231 9.65 -3.96 -0.25
N PHE A 232 10.33 -3.29 -1.17
CA PHE A 232 11.57 -3.73 -1.78
C PHE A 232 12.74 -3.19 -0.95
N LEU A 233 13.05 -3.92 0.10
CA LEU A 233 14.13 -3.64 1.02
C LEU A 233 15.40 -4.34 0.49
N SER A 234 16.47 -3.58 0.29
CA SER A 234 17.79 -4.15 0.04
C SER A 234 18.51 -4.29 1.38
N ASP A 235 19.08 -5.45 1.67
CA ASP A 235 20.06 -5.56 2.75
C ASP A 235 21.29 -4.70 2.36
N GLU A 236 21.39 -3.46 2.84
CA GLU A 236 22.65 -2.72 2.84
C GLU A 236 23.53 -3.31 3.94
N LYS A 237 24.21 -4.43 3.64
CA LYS A 237 25.49 -4.71 4.28
C LYS A 237 26.58 -4.21 3.34
N HIS A 238 27.16 -3.06 3.65
CA HIS A 238 28.51 -2.71 3.26
C HIS A 238 29.36 -2.67 4.52
#